data_AF-A0A6J5XPU7-F1
#
_entry.id   AF-A0A6J5XPU7-F1
#
_cell.length_a   1.000
_cell.length_b   1.000
_cell.length_c   1.000
_cell.angle_alpha   90.00
_cell.angle_beta   90.00
_cell.angle_gamma   90.00
#
_symmetry.space_group_name_H-M   'P 1'
#
loop_
_entity.id
_entity.type
_entity.pdbx_description
1 polymer ?
#
loop_
_entity_poly.entity_id
_entity_poly.type
_entity_poly.pdbx_seq_one_letter_code
_entity_poly.pdbx_strand_id
1 'polypeptide(L)'
;MATMGANQFENPKNQATYFNWFFFTLYAATVVSITAIVHVEDNVSWRLGFGLCAIANLIGLVIYLCGARFYRFDKPQGSPFVGLARVVVASARKRNLQHSSG
;
A
#
# COMPACT_ATOMS: atom_id res chain seq x y z
N MET A 1 0.28 7.46 9.58
CA MET A 1 1.28 6.58 8.93
C MET A 1 1.40 5.18 9.54
N ALA A 2 0.79 4.88 10.71
CA ALA A 2 0.84 3.53 11.33
C ALA A 2 0.14 2.39 10.55
N THR A 3 -0.38 2.64 9.34
CA THR A 3 -1.20 1.70 8.58
C THR A 3 -0.40 0.82 7.60
N MET A 4 0.90 1.09 7.40
CA MET A 4 1.75 0.36 6.45
C MET A 4 2.30 -0.96 7.05
N GLY A 5 1.48 -1.75 7.74
CA GLY A 5 1.89 -3.00 8.39
C GLY A 5 2.52 -2.86 9.79
N ALA A 6 2.82 -1.64 10.24
CA ALA A 6 3.28 -1.41 11.62
C ALA A 6 2.18 -1.70 12.67
N ASN A 7 0.90 -1.64 12.26
CA ASN A 7 -0.26 -2.05 13.07
C ASN A 7 -0.17 -3.50 13.60
N GLN A 8 0.69 -4.34 13.02
CA GLN A 8 0.95 -5.69 13.50
C GLN A 8 1.64 -5.71 14.88
N PHE A 9 2.36 -4.64 15.23
CA PHE A 9 3.11 -4.53 16.48
C PHE A 9 2.40 -3.63 17.49
N GLU A 10 2.30 -4.07 18.74
CA GLU A 10 1.66 -3.29 19.82
C GLU A 10 2.61 -2.30 20.49
N ASN A 11 3.92 -2.59 20.47
CA ASN A 11 4.93 -1.75 21.10
C ASN A 11 5.42 -0.66 20.13
N PRO A 12 5.39 0.64 20.49
CA PRO A 12 5.83 1.73 19.62
C PRO A 12 7.30 1.63 19.22
N LYS A 13 8.17 1.01 20.04
CA LYS A 13 9.56 0.75 19.67
C LYS A 13 9.67 -0.20 18.49
N ASN A 14 8.89 -1.29 18.50
CA ASN A 14 8.88 -2.27 17.42
C ASN A 14 8.30 -1.69 16.13
N GLN A 15 7.28 -0.82 16.25
CA GLN A 15 6.76 -0.08 15.11
C GLN A 15 7.82 0.83 14.48
N ALA A 16 8.59 1.57 15.30
CA ALA A 16 9.67 2.42 14.80
C ALA A 16 10.79 1.61 14.13
N THR A 17 11.20 0.48 14.71
CA THR A 17 12.19 -0.43 14.11
C THR A 17 11.69 -1.00 12.78
N TYR A 18 10.41 -1.38 12.70
CA TYR A 18 9.78 -1.82 11.46
C TYR A 18 9.85 -0.72 10.39
N PHE A 19 9.47 0.51 10.72
CA PHE A 19 9.53 1.62 9.76
C PHE A 19 10.95 1.91 9.29
N ASN A 20 11.93 1.89 10.19
CA ASN A 20 13.34 2.08 9.83
C ASN A 20 13.81 1.03 8.82
N TRP A 21 13.52 -0.26 9.09
CA TRP A 21 13.86 -1.35 8.16
C TRP A 21 13.09 -1.27 6.85
N PHE A 22 11.82 -0.89 6.89
CA PHE A 22 10.98 -0.71 5.71
C PHE A 22 11.56 0.36 4.78
N PHE A 23 11.89 1.55 5.30
CA PHE A 23 12.48 2.61 4.48
C PHE A 23 13.88 2.25 3.99
N PHE A 24 14.71 1.66 4.85
CA PHE A 24 16.04 1.21 4.45
C PHE A 24 15.99 0.24 3.27
N THR A 25 15.13 -0.78 3.35
CA THR A 25 14.96 -1.77 2.27
C THR A 25 14.35 -1.16 1.02
N LEU A 26 13.38 -0.25 1.15
CA LEU A 26 12.78 0.46 0.02
C LEU A 26 13.81 1.29 -0.74
N TYR A 27 14.64 2.07 -0.05
CA TYR A 27 15.69 2.88 -0.68
C TYR A 27 16.77 2.00 -1.30
N ALA A 28 17.22 0.95 -0.61
CA ALA A 28 18.19 0.01 -1.16
C ALA A 28 17.66 -0.67 -2.44
N ALA A 29 16.41 -1.15 -2.43
CA ALA A 29 15.78 -1.74 -3.60
C ALA A 29 15.63 -0.74 -4.75
N THR A 30 15.33 0.52 -4.44
CA THR A 30 15.26 1.60 -5.45
C THR A 30 16.62 1.81 -6.11
N VAL A 31 17.70 1.93 -5.34
CA VAL A 31 19.07 2.10 -5.87
C VAL A 31 19.46 0.91 -6.76
N VAL A 32 19.19 -0.32 -6.32
CA VAL A 32 19.45 -1.53 -7.12
C VAL A 32 18.63 -1.52 -8.41
N SER A 33 17.35 -1.14 -8.34
CA SER A 33 16.47 -1.12 -9.51
C SER A 33 16.94 -0.13 -10.57
N ILE A 34 17.19 1.12 -10.19
CA ILE A 34 17.62 2.17 -11.13
C ILE A 34 19.03 1.93 -11.69
N THR A 35 19.84 1.08 -11.03
CA THR A 35 21.20 0.80 -11.46
C THR A 35 21.27 -0.52 -12.23
N ALA A 36 20.95 -1.63 -11.58
CA ALA A 36 21.14 -2.97 -12.13
C ALA A 36 20.06 -3.33 -13.16
N ILE A 37 18.79 -3.03 -12.88
CA ILE A 37 17.69 -3.40 -13.80
C ILE A 37 17.77 -2.54 -15.05
N VAL A 38 17.92 -1.22 -14.90
CA VAL A 38 18.09 -0.30 -16.04
C VAL A 38 19.33 -0.68 -16.88
N HIS A 39 20.45 -1.05 -16.24
CA HIS A 39 21.62 -1.50 -16.98
C HIS A 39 21.34 -2.75 -17.82
N VAL A 40 20.59 -3.73 -17.28
CA VAL A 40 20.18 -4.94 -18.00
C VAL A 40 19.23 -4.62 -19.15
N GLU A 41 18.28 -3.71 -18.93
CA GLU A 41 17.34 -3.26 -19.96
C GLU A 41 18.06 -2.57 -21.12
N ASP A 42 18.96 -1.64 -20.83
CA ASP A 42 19.66 -0.83 -21.83
C ASP A 42 20.79 -1.59 -22.55
N ASN A 43 21.50 -2.50 -21.87
CA ASN A 43 22.72 -3.12 -22.42
C ASN A 43 22.54 -4.59 -22.82
N VAL A 44 21.56 -5.30 -22.28
CA VAL A 44 21.41 -6.75 -22.51
C VAL A 44 20.13 -7.05 -23.28
N SER A 45 18.97 -6.84 -22.66
CA SER A 45 17.66 -7.03 -23.30
C SER A 45 16.53 -6.59 -22.38
N TRP A 46 15.58 -5.85 -22.95
CA TRP A 46 14.29 -5.56 -22.33
C TRP A 46 13.55 -6.81 -21.83
N ARG A 47 13.62 -7.93 -22.56
CA ARG A 47 12.95 -9.18 -22.14
C ARG A 47 13.49 -9.73 -20.82
N LEU A 48 14.80 -9.61 -20.60
CA LEU A 48 15.43 -10.08 -19.37
C LEU A 48 15.13 -9.15 -18.20
N GLY A 49 15.09 -7.83 -18.42
CA GLY A 49 14.67 -6.85 -17.41
C GLY A 49 13.25 -7.14 -16.88
N PHE A 50 12.27 -7.28 -17.78
CA PHE A 50 10.91 -7.65 -17.38
C PHE A 50 10.81 -9.03 -16.74
N GLY A 51 11.58 -10.00 -17.23
CA GLY A 51 11.64 -11.35 -16.63
C GLY A 51 12.12 -11.31 -15.18
N LEU A 52 13.17 -10.54 -14.89
CA LEU A 52 13.70 -10.36 -13.54
C LEU A 52 12.67 -9.68 -12.62
N CYS A 53 11.98 -8.64 -13.11
CA CYS A 53 10.90 -7.99 -12.39
C CYS A 53 9.74 -8.95 -12.08
N ALA A 54 9.35 -9.80 -13.02
CA ALA A 54 8.29 -10.78 -12.82
C ALA A 54 8.68 -11.83 -11.77
N ILE A 55 9.92 -12.34 -11.83
CA ILE A 55 10.44 -13.30 -10.84
C ILE A 55 10.48 -12.67 -9.45
N ALA A 56 10.97 -11.43 -9.33
CA ALA A 56 11.01 -10.71 -8.05
C ALA A 56 9.61 -10.53 -7.45
N ASN A 57 8.61 -10.18 -8.27
CA ASN A 57 7.22 -10.09 -7.83
C ASN A 57 6.66 -11.45 -7.40
N LEU A 58 6.96 -12.52 -8.14
CA LEU A 58 6.52 -13.87 -7.80
C LEU A 58 7.09 -14.33 -6.46
N ILE A 59 8.38 -14.08 -6.22
CA ILE A 59 9.03 -14.37 -4.93
C ILE A 59 8.36 -13.58 -3.81
N GLY A 60 8.12 -12.28 -4.01
CA GLY A 60 7.41 -11.44 -3.04
C GLY A 60 6.01 -11.96 -2.72
N LEU A 61 5.26 -12.39 -3.74
CA LEU A 61 3.94 -12.99 -3.59
C LEU A 61 3.99 -14.29 -2.78
N VAL A 62 4.93 -15.19 -3.09
CA VAL A 62 5.09 -16.46 -2.36
C VAL A 62 5.40 -16.19 -0.89
N ILE A 63 6.33 -15.27 -0.59
CA ILE A 63 6.66 -14.87 0.79
C ILE A 63 5.43 -14.31 1.50
N TYR A 64 4.68 -13.43 0.84
CA TYR A 64 3.45 -12.83 1.38
C TYR A 64 2.40 -13.90 1.71
N LEU A 65 2.16 -14.86 0.81
CA LEU A 65 1.19 -15.93 1.02
C LEU A 65 1.62 -16.89 2.12
N CYS A 66 2.90 -17.26 2.18
CA CYS A 66 3.44 -18.07 3.29
C CYS A 66 3.32 -17.34 4.65
N GLY A 67 3.47 -16.02 4.64
CA GLY A 67 3.30 -15.16 5.81
C GLY A 67 1.84 -14.97 6.24
N ALA A 68 0.86 -15.23 5.37
CA ALA A 68 -0.54 -14.90 5.60
C ALA A 68 -1.13 -15.51 6.89
N ARG A 69 -0.68 -16.70 7.29
CA ARG A 69 -1.12 -17.35 8.56
C ARG A 69 -0.66 -16.61 9.83
N PHE A 70 0.34 -15.74 9.72
CA PHE A 70 0.91 -15.01 10.85
C PHE A 70 0.44 -13.55 10.91
N TYR A 71 -0.33 -13.09 9.92
CA TYR A 71 -0.83 -11.72 9.89
C TYR A 71 -2.07 -11.55 10.77
N ARG A 72 -2.11 -10.46 11.55
CA ARG A 72 -3.32 -9.99 12.22
C ARG A 72 -4.18 -9.29 11.19
N PHE A 73 -5.34 -9.89 10.90
CA PHE A 73 -6.35 -9.28 10.07
C PHE A 73 -7.12 -8.25 10.90
N ASP A 74 -6.92 -6.98 10.57
CA ASP A 74 -7.74 -5.91 11.15
C ASP A 74 -9.19 -6.04 10.70
N LYS A 75 -10.11 -5.68 11.60
CA LYS A 75 -11.53 -5.59 11.25
C LYS A 75 -11.69 -4.59 10.10
N PRO A 76 -12.54 -4.89 9.10
CA PRO A 76 -12.78 -3.97 7.99
C PRO A 76 -13.25 -2.62 8.54
N GLN A 77 -12.39 -1.61 8.42
CA GLN A 77 -12.78 -0.23 8.69
C GLN A 77 -13.67 0.22 7.54
N GLY A 78 -14.86 0.74 7.85
CA GLY A 78 -15.79 1.21 6.83
C GLY A 78 -15.16 2.23 5.88
N SER A 79 -15.64 2.29 4.63
CA SER A 79 -15.05 3.15 3.61
C SER A 79 -15.25 4.65 3.96
N PRO A 80 -14.19 5.47 4.01
CA PRO A 80 -14.29 6.91 4.20
C PRO A 80 -15.14 7.59 3.13
N PHE A 81 -15.15 7.02 1.92
CA PHE A 81 -15.97 7.50 0.81
C PHE A 81 -17.47 7.37 1.07
N VAL A 82 -17.88 6.35 1.83
CA VAL A 82 -19.28 6.21 2.26
C VAL A 82 -19.67 7.33 3.22
N GLY A 83 -18.76 7.74 4.11
CA GLY A 83 -18.96 8.89 4.98
C GLY A 83 -19.14 10.19 4.18
N LEU A 84 -18.24 10.44 3.23
CA LEU A 84 -18.31 11.59 2.32
C LEU A 84 -19.61 11.59 1.51
N ALA A 85 -19.98 10.45 0.91
CA ALA A 85 -21.22 10.31 0.16
C ALA A 85 -22.45 10.60 1.02
N ARG A 86 -22.49 10.13 2.27
CA ARG A 86 -23.59 10.43 3.21
C ARG A 86 -23.72 11.93 3.47
N VAL A 87 -22.62 12.64 3.70
CA VAL A 87 -22.63 14.09 3.93
C VAL A 87 -23.13 14.82 2.69
N VAL A 88 -22.63 14.48 1.50
CA VAL A 88 -23.06 15.09 0.24
C VAL A 88 -24.57 14.89 0.01
N VAL A 89 -25.06 13.65 0.19
CA VAL A 89 -26.48 13.32 0.04
C VAL A 89 -27.33 14.05 1.08
N ALA A 90 -26.90 14.10 2.34
CA ALA A 90 -27.61 14.79 3.42
C ALA A 90 -27.72 16.30 3.15
N SER A 91 -26.62 16.93 2.72
CA SER A 91 -26.59 18.35 2.35
C SER A 91 -27.45 18.65 1.12
N ALA A 92 -27.44 17.78 0.11
CA ALA A 92 -28.30 17.93 -1.07
C ALA A 92 -29.79 17.81 -0.72
N ARG A 93 -30.18 16.82 0.08
CA ARG A 93 -31.57 16.67 0.56
C ARG A 93 -32.02 17.88 1.37
N LYS A 94 -31.18 18.39 2.28
CA LYS A 94 -31.51 19.57 3.10
C LYS A 94 -31.73 20.83 2.23
N ARG A 95 -30.94 21.02 1.17
CA ARG A 95 -31.10 22.13 0.22
C ARG A 95 -32.39 22.05 -0.60
N ASN A 96 -32.77 20.84 -1.04
CA ASN A 96 -34.01 20.65 -1.80
C ASN A 96 -35.27 20.86 -0.93
N LEU A 97 -35.23 20.48 0.35
CA LEU A 97 -36.34 20.72 1.29
C LEU A 97 -36.55 22.21 1.61
N GLN A 98 -35.47 23.02 1.65
CA GLN A 98 -35.56 24.46 1.87
C GLN A 98 -36.10 25.25 0.67
N HIS A 99 -35.96 24.73 -0.55
CA HIS A 99 -36.49 25.37 -1.76
C HIS A 99 -38.00 25.08 -1.97
N SER A 100 -38.57 24.07 -1.30
CA SER A 100 -39.98 23.66 -1.46
C SER A 100 -40.93 24.29 -0.43
N SER A 101 -40.43 25.10 0.51
CA SER A 101 -41.22 25.73 1.58
C SER A 101 -41.38 27.25 1.42
N GLY A 102 -41.30 27.76 0.19
CA GLY A 102 -41.57 29.16 -0.18
C GLY A 102 -42.87 29.31 -0.94
#